data_AF-A0A812WDC8-F1
#
_entry.id   AF-A0A812WDC8-F1
#
_cell.length_a   1.000
_cell.length_b   1.000
_cell.length_c   1.000
_cell.angle_alpha   90.00
_cell.angle_beta   90.00
_cell.angle_gamma   90.00
#
_symmetry.space_group_name_H-M   'P 1'
#
loop_
_entity.id
_entity.type
_entity.pdbx_description
1 polymer ?
#
loop_
_entity_poly.entity_id
_entity_poly.type
_entity_poly.pdbx_seq_one_letter_code
_entity_poly.pdbx_strand_id
1 'polypeptide(L)'
;MMDVLESTLQDRLQGGYIRIDGSTNQKERPELVEQFQRDEDCHVALLSITAMSEGVTLTAAEAVVFAELQWTPGIIVQCEARAHRLGQKNCVLIQYLLLEESATDARCYKRLEEKHRHAGMVLDGGVAELWQASCCRVLQGGPFC
;
A
#
# COMPACT_ATOMS: atom_id res chain seq x y z
N MET A 1 12.02 2.65 12.26
CA MET A 1 11.95 3.01 10.82
C MET A 1 10.91 4.08 10.59
N MET A 2 9.66 3.88 11.05
CA MET A 2 8.61 4.90 11.00
C MET A 2 9.02 6.26 11.56
N ASP A 3 9.74 6.28 12.69
CA ASP A 3 10.12 7.54 13.34
C ASP A 3 11.09 8.39 12.49
N VAL A 4 11.92 7.73 11.67
CA VAL A 4 12.84 8.42 10.74
C VAL A 4 12.09 8.96 9.53
N LEU A 5 11.08 8.22 9.05
CA LEU A 5 10.20 8.73 7.99
C LEU A 5 9.39 9.93 8.51
N GLU A 6 8.90 9.86 9.74
CA GLU A 6 8.18 10.95 10.37
C GLU A 6 9.05 12.21 10.49
N SER A 7 10.28 12.10 11.01
CA SER A 7 11.18 13.27 11.09
C SER A 7 11.46 13.86 9.71
N THR A 8 11.66 13.01 8.70
CA THR A 8 11.89 13.45 7.33
C THR A 8 10.67 14.14 6.73
N LEU A 9 9.46 13.67 7.05
CA LEU A 9 8.21 14.28 6.62
C LEU A 9 8.01 15.64 7.30
N GLN A 10 8.30 15.77 8.60
CA GLN A 10 8.22 17.05 9.31
C GLN A 10 9.16 18.11 8.72
N ASP A 11 10.36 17.70 8.30
CA ASP A 11 11.35 18.63 7.74
C ASP A 11 11.04 19.06 6.29
N ARG A 12 10.39 18.18 5.50
CA ARG A 12 10.26 18.36 4.04
C ARG A 12 8.84 18.61 3.56
N LEU A 13 7.83 18.18 4.30
CA LEU A 13 6.43 18.32 3.93
C LEU A 13 5.90 19.66 4.46
N GLN A 14 5.23 20.41 3.59
CA GLN A 14 4.57 21.68 3.98
C GLN A 14 3.10 21.48 4.39
N GLY A 15 2.61 20.24 4.38
CA GLY A 15 1.22 19.88 4.69
C GLY A 15 1.11 18.98 5.92
N GLY A 16 -0.13 18.65 6.28
CA GLY A 16 -0.45 17.71 7.35
C GLY A 16 -0.14 16.27 6.96
N TYR A 17 0.14 15.45 7.98
CA TYR A 17 0.24 14.00 7.82
C TYR A 17 -0.43 13.31 9.01
N ILE A 18 -0.90 12.08 8.78
CA ILE A 18 -1.37 11.18 9.86
C ILE A 18 -0.38 10.05 10.07
N ARG A 19 -0.29 9.54 11.29
CA ARG A 19 0.49 8.34 11.63
C ARG A 19 -0.41 7.32 12.32
N ILE A 20 -0.48 6.10 11.77
CA ILE A 20 -1.18 4.98 12.38
C ILE A 20 -0.26 3.77 12.45
N ASP A 21 0.06 3.37 13.68
CA ASP A 21 0.88 2.19 13.96
C ASP A 21 0.23 1.31 15.04
N GLY A 22 0.93 0.26 15.46
CA GLY A 22 0.45 -0.65 16.50
C GLY A 22 0.31 -0.02 17.89
N SER A 23 0.89 1.16 18.11
CA SER A 23 0.78 1.91 19.38
C SER A 23 -0.39 2.88 19.39
N THR A 24 -0.92 3.26 18.23
CA THR A 24 -2.10 4.13 18.11
C THR A 24 -3.33 3.46 18.73
N ASN A 25 -4.00 4.18 19.64
CA ASN A 25 -5.18 3.69 20.34
C ASN A 25 -6.33 3.43 19.35
N GLN A 26 -7.04 2.31 19.51
CA GLN A 26 -8.13 1.92 18.59
C GLN A 26 -9.24 2.97 18.48
N LYS A 27 -9.45 3.77 19.53
CA LYS A 27 -10.47 4.84 19.53
C LYS A 27 -10.11 6.03 18.64
N GLU A 28 -8.82 6.31 18.46
CA GLU A 28 -8.33 7.48 17.72
C GLU A 28 -8.14 7.18 16.22
N ARG A 29 -7.96 5.90 15.87
CA ARG A 29 -7.77 5.47 14.47
C ARG A 29 -8.87 5.93 13.51
N PRO A 30 -10.17 5.86 13.84
CA PRO A 30 -11.23 6.31 12.94
C PRO A 30 -11.13 7.81 12.66
N GLU A 31 -10.79 8.60 13.69
CA GLU A 31 -10.66 10.05 13.59
C GLU A 31 -9.49 10.44 12.68
N LEU A 32 -8.35 9.76 12.82
CA LEU A 32 -7.19 9.95 11.93
C LEU A 32 -7.51 9.57 10.48
N VAL A 33 -8.20 8.45 10.27
CA VAL A 33 -8.62 8.03 8.92
C VAL A 33 -9.60 9.04 8.31
N GLU A 34 -10.54 9.56 9.10
CA GLU A 34 -11.48 10.60 8.67
C GLU A 34 -10.77 11.91 8.34
N GLN A 35 -9.75 12.28 9.13
CA GLN A 35 -8.88 13.42 8.86
C GLN A 35 -8.23 13.27 7.48
N PHE A 36 -7.55 12.15 7.20
CA PHE A 36 -6.93 11.93 5.89
C PHE A 36 -7.92 11.92 4.72
N GLN A 37 -9.19 11.58 4.96
CA GLN A 37 -10.21 11.47 3.92
C GLN A 37 -10.92 12.80 3.63
N ARG A 38 -10.94 13.74 4.59
CA ARG A 38 -11.68 15.00 4.49
C ARG A 38 -10.80 16.24 4.45
N ASP A 39 -9.62 16.16 5.04
CA ASP A 39 -8.69 17.27 5.16
C ASP A 39 -7.85 17.37 3.89
N GLU A 40 -8.03 18.45 3.13
CA GLU A 40 -7.27 18.70 1.90
C GLU A 40 -5.81 19.06 2.19
N ASP A 41 -5.51 19.55 3.40
CA ASP A 41 -4.14 19.87 3.83
C ASP A 41 -3.36 18.60 4.24
N CYS A 42 -4.06 17.48 4.49
CA CYS A 42 -3.45 16.22 4.89
C CYS A 42 -3.06 15.36 3.68
N HIS A 43 -1.85 15.58 3.15
CA HIS A 43 -1.40 14.91 1.92
C HIS A 43 -0.83 13.50 2.13
N VAL A 44 -0.35 13.16 3.33
CA VAL A 44 0.39 11.92 3.57
C VAL A 44 -0.19 11.12 4.74
N ALA A 45 -0.39 9.82 4.53
CA ALA A 45 -0.72 8.88 5.60
C ALA A 45 0.43 7.89 5.82
N LEU A 46 1.03 7.93 7.00
CA LEU A 46 2.09 7.03 7.42
C LEU A 46 1.49 5.85 8.18
N LEU A 47 1.41 4.70 7.51
CA LEU A 47 0.71 3.52 8.03
C LEU A 47 1.64 2.32 8.15
N SER A 48 1.61 1.64 9.30
CA SER A 48 2.25 0.33 9.42
C SER A 48 1.43 -0.73 8.69
N ILE A 49 2.09 -1.73 8.11
CA ILE A 49 1.39 -2.79 7.37
C ILE A 49 0.48 -3.61 8.30
N THR A 50 0.87 -3.79 9.57
CA THR A 50 0.01 -4.38 10.60
C THR A 50 -1.24 -3.54 10.85
N ALA A 51 -1.12 -2.22 10.99
CA ALA A 51 -2.29 -1.34 11.18
C ALA A 51 -3.24 -1.38 9.97
N MET A 52 -2.72 -1.57 8.75
CA MET A 52 -3.54 -1.67 7.55
C MET A 52 -4.39 -2.96 7.48
N SER A 53 -3.99 -3.99 8.23
CA SER A 53 -4.75 -5.25 8.34
C SER A 53 -6.06 -5.11 9.11
N GLU A 54 -6.19 -4.09 9.97
CA GLU A 54 -7.34 -3.88 10.86
C GLU A 54 -8.57 -3.25 10.18
N GLY A 55 -8.55 -3.01 8.86
CA GLY A 55 -9.75 -2.61 8.13
C GLY A 55 -9.96 -1.11 7.93
N VAL A 56 -8.87 -0.35 7.79
CA VAL A 56 -8.92 1.06 7.39
C VAL A 56 -9.47 1.25 5.97
N THR A 57 -10.08 2.41 5.69
CA THR A 57 -10.57 2.77 4.36
C THR A 57 -9.83 3.99 3.87
N LEU A 58 -9.12 3.88 2.75
CA LEU A 58 -8.23 4.93 2.22
C LEU A 58 -8.64 5.33 0.79
N THR A 59 -9.92 5.65 0.60
CA THR A 59 -10.50 6.01 -0.71
C THR A 59 -9.99 7.33 -1.27
N ALA A 60 -9.46 8.23 -0.44
CA ALA A 60 -8.81 9.47 -0.88
C ALA A 60 -7.39 9.24 -1.41
N ALA A 61 -6.78 8.07 -1.15
CA ALA A 61 -5.42 7.81 -1.60
C ALA A 61 -5.36 7.59 -3.13
N GLU A 62 -4.46 8.32 -3.78
CA GLU A 62 -4.14 8.15 -5.21
C GLU A 62 -2.89 7.32 -5.44
N ALA A 63 -2.00 7.29 -4.46
CA ALA A 63 -0.77 6.52 -4.52
C ALA A 63 -0.51 5.80 -3.19
N VAL A 64 -0.03 4.57 -3.28
CA VAL A 64 0.40 3.74 -2.15
C VAL A 64 1.83 3.30 -2.42
N VAL A 65 2.73 3.64 -1.49
CA VAL A 65 4.14 3.26 -1.57
C VAL A 65 4.46 2.33 -0.42
N PHE A 66 4.86 1.09 -0.74
CA PHE A 66 5.36 0.14 0.23
C PHE A 66 6.86 0.35 0.41
N ALA A 67 7.25 0.85 1.59
CA ALA A 67 8.65 1.04 1.97
C ALA A 67 9.37 -0.27 2.35
N GLU A 68 8.61 -1.32 2.66
CA GLU A 68 9.12 -2.65 2.97
C GLU A 68 8.25 -3.74 2.35
N LEU A 69 8.85 -4.90 2.10
CA LEU A 69 8.14 -6.04 1.51
C LEU A 69 7.68 -7.02 2.60
N GLN A 70 6.39 -7.36 2.61
CA GLN A 70 5.87 -8.40 3.50
C GLN A 70 6.08 -9.81 2.95
N TRP A 71 6.37 -10.74 3.85
CA TRP A 71 6.63 -12.16 3.52
C TRP A 71 5.38 -12.97 3.13
N THR A 72 4.20 -12.40 3.30
CA THR A 72 2.91 -13.04 3.07
C THR A 72 2.13 -12.25 2.00
N PRO A 73 1.89 -12.83 0.81
CA PRO A 73 1.26 -12.10 -0.30
C PRO A 73 -0.18 -11.72 0.00
N GLY A 74 -0.91 -12.53 0.77
CA GLY A 74 -2.29 -12.22 1.15
C GLY A 74 -2.44 -10.92 1.95
N ILE A 75 -1.45 -10.59 2.79
CA ILE A 75 -1.47 -9.33 3.55
C ILE A 75 -1.33 -8.15 2.58
N ILE A 76 -0.44 -8.25 1.59
CA ILE A 76 -0.20 -7.21 0.59
C ILE A 76 -1.46 -6.98 -0.27
N VAL A 77 -2.05 -8.05 -0.79
CA VAL A 77 -3.28 -7.96 -1.59
C VAL A 77 -4.42 -7.34 -0.78
N GLN A 78 -4.56 -7.73 0.50
CA GLN A 78 -5.56 -7.15 1.40
C GLN A 78 -5.30 -5.66 1.67
N CYS A 79 -4.03 -5.31 1.79
CA CYS A 79 -3.53 -3.97 1.99
C CYS A 79 -3.90 -3.07 0.80
N GLU A 80 -3.61 -3.51 -0.43
CA GLU A 80 -3.98 -2.81 -1.66
C GLU A 80 -5.49 -2.65 -1.81
N ALA A 81 -6.26 -3.68 -1.46
CA ALA A 81 -7.71 -3.63 -1.46
C ALA A 81 -8.30 -2.54 -0.53
N ARG A 82 -7.53 -2.02 0.45
CA ARG A 82 -7.97 -0.88 1.28
C ARG A 82 -7.97 0.45 0.54
N ALA A 83 -7.07 0.60 -0.44
CA ALA A 83 -7.00 1.76 -1.32
C ALA A 83 -7.89 1.57 -2.56
N HIS A 84 -7.88 0.36 -3.16
CA HIS A 84 -8.77 -0.04 -4.27
C HIS A 84 -10.20 -0.37 -3.81
N ARG A 85 -10.76 0.45 -2.91
CA ARG A 85 -12.08 0.21 -2.33
C ARG A 85 -13.18 0.92 -3.11
N LEU A 86 -14.38 0.32 -3.13
CA LEU A 86 -15.59 0.92 -3.68
C LEU A 86 -15.81 2.32 -3.07
N GLY A 87 -15.86 3.35 -3.92
CA GLY A 87 -15.96 4.76 -3.52
C GLY A 87 -14.73 5.60 -3.89
N GLN A 88 -13.64 4.96 -4.30
CA GLN A 88 -12.46 5.63 -4.84
C GLN A 88 -12.74 6.08 -6.30
N LYS A 89 -12.37 7.34 -6.62
CA LYS A 89 -12.73 7.99 -7.90
C LYS A 89 -11.59 8.03 -8.93
N ASN A 90 -10.35 7.84 -8.49
CA ASN A 90 -9.15 8.04 -9.30
C ASN A 90 -8.48 6.69 -9.64
N CYS A 91 -7.35 6.64 -10.33
CA CYS A 91 -6.57 5.40 -10.38
C CYS A 91 -5.62 5.36 -9.17
N VAL A 92 -5.53 4.24 -8.46
CA VAL A 92 -4.55 4.08 -7.38
C VAL A 92 -3.25 3.52 -7.97
N LEU A 93 -2.15 4.25 -7.81
CA LEU A 93 -0.81 3.79 -8.17
C LEU A 93 -0.16 3.08 -6.99
N ILE A 94 0.15 1.80 -7.15
CA ILE A 94 0.87 1.03 -6.13
C ILE A 94 2.33 0.88 -6.55
N GLN A 95 3.25 1.25 -5.65
CA GLN A 95 4.69 1.14 -5.85
C GLN A 95 5.35 0.37 -4.72
N TYR A 96 6.30 -0.48 -5.07
CA TYR A 96 7.13 -1.22 -4.14
C TYR A 96 8.55 -0.68 -4.19
N LEU A 97 9.07 -0.19 -3.06
CA LEU A 97 10.47 0.20 -2.96
C LEU A 97 11.32 -1.07 -2.74
N LEU A 98 12.09 -1.43 -3.75
CA LEU A 98 13.02 -2.56 -3.73
C LEU A 98 14.42 -2.04 -4.01
N LEU A 99 15.41 -2.43 -3.21
CA LEU A 99 16.81 -2.14 -3.51
C LEU A 99 17.38 -3.28 -4.36
N GLU A 100 17.66 -3.02 -5.63
CA GLU A 100 18.21 -4.03 -6.56
C GLU A 100 19.54 -4.62 -6.07
N GLU A 101 20.38 -3.82 -5.42
CA GLU A 101 21.67 -4.26 -4.88
C GLU A 101 21.54 -5.06 -3.57
N SER A 102 20.35 -5.08 -2.94
CA SER A 102 20.09 -5.89 -1.75
C SER A 102 19.77 -7.33 -2.17
N ALA A 103 20.73 -8.23 -1.93
CA ALA A 103 20.52 -9.68 -2.10
C ALA A 103 19.34 -10.21 -1.27
N THR A 104 18.97 -9.51 -0.18
CA THR A 104 17.84 -9.88 0.66
C THR A 104 16.52 -9.53 -0.01
N ASP A 105 16.39 -8.32 -0.55
CA ASP A 105 15.15 -7.81 -1.16
C ASP A 105 14.80 -8.62 -2.42
N ALA A 106 15.80 -8.86 -3.28
CA ALA A 106 15.65 -9.68 -4.47
C ALA A 106 15.20 -11.11 -4.11
N ARG A 107 15.75 -11.69 -3.05
CA ARG A 107 15.36 -13.02 -2.58
C ARG A 107 13.95 -13.03 -1.99
N CYS A 108 13.59 -12.02 -1.20
CA CYS A 108 12.25 -11.87 -0.62
C CYS A 108 11.21 -11.71 -1.74
N TYR A 109 11.48 -10.89 -2.74
CA TYR A 109 10.61 -10.70 -3.91
C TYR A 109 10.36 -12.02 -4.65
N LYS A 110 11.43 -12.76 -4.98
CA LYS A 110 11.31 -14.08 -5.63
C LYS A 110 10.48 -15.08 -4.81
N ARG A 111 10.67 -15.11 -3.49
CA ARG A 111 9.89 -15.97 -2.59
C ARG A 111 8.43 -15.57 -2.53
N LEU A 112 8.15 -14.27 -2.56
CA LEU A 112 6.78 -13.76 -2.55
C LEU A 112 6.04 -14.18 -3.82
N GLU A 113 6.71 -14.09 -4.97
CA GLU A 113 6.21 -14.56 -6.27
C GLU A 113 5.92 -16.06 -6.29
N GLU A 114 6.84 -16.87 -5.80
CA GLU A 114 6.62 -18.31 -5.68
C GLU A 114 5.38 -18.62 -4.83
N LYS A 115 5.24 -17.97 -3.68
CA LYS A 115 4.10 -18.17 -2.76
C LYS A 115 2.78 -17.74 -3.37
N HIS A 116 2.75 -16.59 -4.03
CA HIS A 116 1.53 -16.09 -4.64
C HIS A 116 1.11 -16.98 -5.81
N ARG A 117 2.07 -17.40 -6.66
CA ARG A 117 1.82 -18.35 -7.74
C ARG A 117 1.24 -19.65 -7.22
N HIS A 118 1.78 -20.20 -6.13
CA HIS A 118 1.25 -21.42 -5.51
C HIS A 118 -0.17 -21.22 -4.99
N ALA A 119 -0.45 -20.07 -4.36
CA ALA A 119 -1.79 -19.75 -3.89
C ALA A 119 -2.79 -19.63 -5.06
N GLY A 120 -2.43 -18.90 -6.13
CA GLY A 120 -3.26 -18.77 -7.33
C GLY A 120 -3.51 -20.09 -8.05
N MET A 121 -2.52 -20.98 -8.12
CA MET A 121 -2.69 -22.31 -8.72
C MET A 121 -3.74 -23.17 -7.99
N VAL A 122 -3.82 -23.04 -6.66
CA VAL A 122 -4.76 -23.82 -5.84
C VAL A 122 -6.17 -23.23 -5.89
N LEU A 123 -6.28 -21.90 -5.89
CA LEU A 123 -7.56 -21.20 -5.81
C LEU A 123 -8.22 -21.01 -7.17
N ASP A 124 -7.45 -20.58 -8.17
CA ASP A 124 -7.96 -20.13 -9.47
C ASP A 124 -7.71 -21.13 -10.60
N GLY A 125 -6.96 -22.21 -10.33
CA GLY A 125 -6.64 -23.25 -11.33
C GLY A 125 -5.75 -22.75 -12.48
N GLY A 126 -5.14 -21.57 -12.35
CA GLY A 126 -4.30 -20.91 -13.37
C GLY A 126 -3.11 -20.17 -12.76
N VAL A 127 -2.16 -19.75 -13.61
CA VAL A 127 -0.97 -18.99 -13.21
C VAL A 127 -1.34 -17.50 -13.15
N ALA A 128 -1.72 -17.00 -11.98
CA ALA A 128 -1.82 -15.56 -11.76
C ALA A 128 -0.42 -15.00 -11.53
N GLU A 129 0.04 -14.11 -12.42
CA GLU A 129 1.20 -13.27 -12.13
C GLU A 129 0.79 -12.23 -11.09
N LEU A 130 1.65 -12.07 -10.08
CA LEU A 130 1.44 -11.19 -8.93
C LEU A 130 1.04 -9.75 -9.28
N TRP A 131 1.47 -9.23 -10.44
CA TRP A 131 1.45 -7.80 -10.75
C TRP A 131 1.15 -7.43 -12.21
N GLN A 132 0.65 -8.35 -13.04
CA GLN A 132 0.45 -8.06 -14.48
C GLN A 132 -0.88 -7.35 -14.82
N ALA A 133 -1.72 -7.05 -13.84
CA ALA A 133 -2.94 -6.27 -14.08
C ALA A 133 -3.32 -5.43 -12.86
N SER A 134 -2.95 -4.15 -12.86
CA SER A 134 -3.82 -3.15 -12.21
C SER A 134 -3.64 -1.70 -12.71
N CYS A 135 -2.50 -1.30 -13.31
CA CYS A 135 -2.40 0.09 -13.80
C CYS A 135 -1.44 0.34 -14.98
N CYS A 136 -0.74 -0.67 -15.52
CA CYS A 136 0.28 -0.44 -16.55
C CYS A 136 -0.26 -0.30 -18.00
N ARG A 137 -1.58 -0.16 -18.20
CA ARG A 137 -2.12 0.27 -19.51
C ARG A 137 -2.14 1.81 -19.66
N VAL A 138 -1.94 2.55 -18.58
CA VAL A 138 -1.89 4.03 -18.61
C VAL A 138 -0.54 4.53 -19.16
N LEU A 139 0.56 3.81 -18.94
CA LEU A 139 1.87 4.16 -19.52
C LEU A 139 2.07 3.68 -20.97
N GLN A 140 1.14 2.89 -21.52
CA GLN A 140 1.16 2.45 -22.93
C GLN A 140 0.06 3.07 -23.78
N GLY A 141 -0.58 4.16 -23.32
CA GLY A 141 -1.51 4.94 -24.14
C GLY A 141 -2.81 4.21 -24.51
N GLY A 142 -3.26 3.25 -23.69
CA GLY A 142 -4.57 2.61 -23.89
C GLY A 142 -5.71 3.42 -23.24
N PRO A 143 -6.94 3.38 -23.81
CA PRO A 143 -8.06 4.15 -23.28
C PRO A 143 -8.50 3.64 -21.90
N PHE A 144 -8.87 4.59 -21.04
CA PHE A 144 -9.47 4.38 -19.73
C PHE A 144 -10.87 3.75 -19.88
N CYS A 145 -11.02 2.48 -19.50
CA CYS A 145 -12.32 1.83 -19.24
C CYS A 145 -12.13 0.80 -18.12
#